data_AF-A0ABD6VKN7-F1
#
_entry.id   AF-A0ABD6VKN7-F1
#
_cell.length_a   1.000
_cell.length_b   1.000
_cell.length_c   1.000
_cell.angle_alpha   90.00
_cell.angle_beta   90.00
_cell.angle_gamma   90.00
#
_symmetry.space_group_name_H-M   'P 1'
#
loop_
_entity.id
_entity.type
_entity.pdbx_description
1 polymer ?
#
loop_
_entity_poly.entity_id
_entity_poly.type
_entity_poly.pdbx_seq_one_letter_code
_entity_poly.pdbx_strand_id
1 'polypeptide(L)'
;MKESFSVAESIRYFIENNITTFDDDIEFNDDTDIFLSGLVNSLFSMRLLCFIEGEFSLSVPDEYIERKNFSSIERMCHLVQILRRDAPVS
;
A
#
# COMPACT_ATOMS: atom_id res chain seq x y z
N MET A 1 -1.20 -5.04 24.20
CA MET A 1 -0.95 -3.64 23.80
C MET A 1 -0.84 -3.67 22.29
N LYS A 2 -1.86 -3.25 21.54
CA LYS A 2 -1.74 -3.20 20.07
C LYS A 2 -0.98 -1.92 19.78
N GLU A 3 0.28 -2.04 19.38
CA GLU A 3 1.02 -0.91 18.82
C GLU A 3 0.17 -0.34 17.68
N SER A 4 -0.04 0.98 17.71
CA SER A 4 -0.73 1.65 16.62
C SER A 4 0.29 1.83 15.51
N PHE A 5 0.28 0.93 14.54
CA PHE A 5 1.11 1.05 13.36
C PHE A 5 0.78 2.34 12.60
N SER A 6 1.81 3.00 12.09
CA SER A 6 1.67 4.06 11.10
C SER A 6 1.15 3.49 9.77
N VAL A 7 0.65 4.35 8.89
CA VAL A 7 0.20 3.96 7.55
C VAL A 7 1.32 3.23 6.79
N ALA A 8 2.55 3.72 6.88
CA ALA A 8 3.71 3.12 6.23
C ALA A 8 4.00 1.72 6.77
N GLU A 9 4.00 1.54 8.10
CA GLU A 9 4.26 0.24 8.73
C GLU A 9 3.17 -0.79 8.39
N SER A 10 1.89 -0.39 8.39
CA SER A 10 0.80 -1.29 7.99
C SER A 10 0.94 -1.76 6.55
N ILE A 11 1.26 -0.85 5.62
CA ILE A 11 1.44 -1.17 4.20
C ILE A 11 2.68 -2.04 4.01
N ARG A 12 3.80 -1.67 4.63
CA ARG A 12 5.05 -2.44 4.60
C ARG A 12 4.83 -3.87 5.09
N TYR A 13 4.21 -4.02 6.25
CA TYR A 13 3.91 -5.32 6.83
C TYR A 13 3.03 -6.15 5.88
N PHE A 14 1.99 -5.56 5.29
CA PHE A 14 1.15 -6.26 4.32
C PHE A 14 1.98 -6.72 3.11
N ILE A 15 2.84 -5.87 2.57
CA ILE A 15 3.66 -6.19 1.41
C ILE A 15 4.64 -7.33 1.72
N GLU A 16 5.41 -7.21 2.80
CA GLU A 16 6.40 -8.21 3.23
C GLU A 16 5.77 -9.57 3.54
N ASN A 17 4.56 -9.59 4.14
CA ASN A 17 3.87 -10.85 4.46
C ASN A 17 3.17 -11.50 3.25
N ASN A 18 2.98 -10.77 2.16
CA ASN A 18 2.22 -11.26 1.00
C ASN A 18 3.08 -11.41 -0.27
N ILE A 19 4.33 -10.98 -0.23
CA ILE A 19 5.32 -11.23 -1.28
C ILE A 19 6.22 -12.37 -0.82
N THR A 20 6.40 -13.35 -1.69
CA THR A 20 7.35 -14.44 -1.46
C THR A 20 8.72 -13.99 -1.96
N THR A 21 9.44 -13.22 -1.14
CA THR A 21 10.82 -12.85 -1.48
C THR A 21 11.70 -14.06 -1.19
N PHE A 22 12.43 -14.55 -2.19
CA PHE A 22 13.37 -15.68 -2.05
C PHE A 22 14.78 -15.22 -1.61
N ASP A 23 15.02 -13.91 -1.58
CA ASP A 23 16.30 -13.30 -1.22
C ASP A 23 16.10 -12.37 -0.02
N ASP A 24 16.75 -12.71 1.11
CA ASP A 24 16.81 -11.89 2.33
C ASP A 24 17.60 -10.58 2.12
N ASP A 25 18.27 -10.40 0.97
CA ASP A 25 19.17 -9.28 0.66
C ASP A 25 18.52 -8.13 -0.13
N ILE A 26 17.22 -8.19 -0.44
CA ILE A 26 16.53 -7.06 -1.11
C ILE A 26 16.15 -6.01 -0.06
N GLU A 27 16.88 -4.90 -0.04
CA GLU A 27 16.48 -3.71 0.73
C GLU A 27 15.16 -3.14 0.18
N PHE A 28 14.07 -3.39 0.90
CA PHE A 28 12.75 -2.84 0.58
C PHE A 28 12.57 -1.47 1.24
N ASN A 29 12.83 -0.41 0.48
CA ASN A 29 12.70 0.97 0.94
C ASN A 29 11.32 1.57 0.60
N ASP A 30 10.94 2.66 1.29
CA ASP A 30 9.61 3.28 1.11
C ASP A 30 9.38 3.83 -0.31
N ASP A 31 10.45 4.14 -1.03
CA ASP A 31 10.47 4.65 -2.41
C ASP A 31 10.60 3.54 -3.47
N THR A 32 10.76 2.28 -3.05
CA THR A 32 10.97 1.15 -3.95
C THR A 32 9.73 0.88 -4.80
N ASP A 33 9.92 0.80 -6.12
CA ASP A 33 8.85 0.45 -7.05
C ASP A 33 8.60 -1.07 -7.05
N ILE A 34 7.50 -1.48 -6.41
CA ILE A 34 7.12 -2.90 -6.27
C ILE A 34 6.66 -3.55 -7.57
N PHE A 35 6.30 -2.77 -8.59
CA PHE A 35 5.94 -3.29 -9.90
C PHE A 35 7.17 -3.53 -10.77
N LEU A 36 8.18 -2.68 -10.66
CA LEU A 36 9.44 -2.84 -11.40
C LEU A 36 10.31 -3.96 -10.84
N SER A 37 10.23 -4.22 -9.54
CA SER A 37 10.92 -5.35 -8.91
C SER A 37 10.37 -6.72 -9.34
N GLY A 38 9.22 -6.77 -10.04
CA GLY A 38 8.57 -8.02 -10.43
C GLY A 38 7.93 -8.78 -9.26
N LEU A 39 7.95 -8.20 -8.06
CA LEU A 39 7.41 -8.80 -6.84
C LEU A 39 5.87 -8.77 -6.81
N VAL A 40 5.25 -7.92 -7.62
CA VAL A 40 3.80 -7.67 -7.62
C VAL A 40 3.19 -7.90 -9.00
N ASN A 41 2.03 -8.57 -9.02
CA ASN A 41 1.22 -8.80 -10.21
C ASN A 41 -0.18 -8.14 -10.06
N SER A 42 -1.00 -8.20 -11.11
CA SER A 42 -2.33 -7.59 -11.11
C SER A 42 -3.26 -8.11 -10.01
N LEU A 43 -3.13 -9.38 -9.61
CA LEU A 43 -3.93 -9.96 -8.53
C LEU A 43 -3.49 -9.39 -7.17
N PHE A 44 -2.18 -9.25 -6.96
CA PHE A 44 -1.65 -8.62 -5.75
C PHE A 44 -2.09 -7.17 -5.65
N SER A 45 -2.11 -6.41 -6.76
CA SER A 45 -2.61 -5.03 -6.76
C SER A 45 -4.05 -4.93 -6.26
N MET A 46 -4.93 -5.87 -6.66
CA MET A 46 -6.30 -5.92 -6.15
C MET A 46 -6.36 -6.24 -4.65
N ARG A 47 -5.50 -7.16 -4.16
CA ARG A 47 -5.41 -7.46 -2.72
C ARG A 47 -4.92 -6.27 -1.91
N LEU A 48 -3.95 -5.52 -2.46
CA LEU A 48 -3.40 -4.31 -1.87
C LEU A 48 -4.43 -3.18 -1.80
N LEU A 49 -5.23 -3.01 -2.86
CA LEU A 49 -6.38 -2.11 -2.87
C LEU A 49 -7.37 -2.45 -1.75
N CYS A 50 -7.82 -3.72 -1.69
CA CYS A 50 -8.74 -4.17 -0.64
C CYS A 50 -8.17 -4.01 0.77
N PHE A 51 -6.85 -4.22 0.94
CA PHE A 51 -6.17 -4.01 2.20
C PHE A 51 -6.22 -2.53 2.62
N ILE A 52 -5.87 -1.60 1.72
CA ILE A 52 -5.88 -0.16 2.02
C ILE A 52 -7.29 0.31 2.38
N GLU A 53 -8.30 -0.10 1.60
CA GLU A 53 -9.69 0.26 1.89
C GLU A 53 -10.17 -0.28 3.24
N GLY A 54 -9.88 -1.56 3.53
CA GLY A 54 -10.30 -2.22 4.77
C GLY A 54 -9.55 -1.73 6.01
N GLU A 55 -8.22 -1.66 5.94
CA GLU A 55 -7.35 -1.29 7.08
C GLU A 55 -7.56 0.16 7.50
N PHE A 56 -7.77 1.06 6.54
CA PHE A 56 -7.91 2.49 6.81
C PHE A 56 -9.36 2.99 6.77
N SER A 57 -10.33 2.10 6.54
CA SER A 57 -11.76 2.45 6.39
C SER A 57 -11.97 3.54 5.33
N LEU A 58 -11.31 3.39 4.18
CA LEU A 58 -11.35 4.32 3.05
C LEU A 58 -12.03 3.65 1.85
N SER A 59 -12.48 4.47 0.91
CA SER A 59 -12.83 4.01 -0.45
C SER A 59 -11.91 4.71 -1.43
N VAL A 60 -11.28 3.94 -2.32
CA VAL A 60 -10.39 4.48 -3.35
C VAL A 60 -11.19 4.62 -4.65
N PRO A 61 -11.46 5.84 -5.14
CA PRO A 61 -12.15 6.03 -6.41
C PRO A 61 -11.31 5.50 -7.59
N ASP A 62 -11.98 5.07 -8.67
CA ASP A 62 -11.33 4.47 -9.85
C ASP A 62 -10.21 5.34 -10.45
N GLU A 63 -10.34 6.66 -10.40
CA GLU A 63 -9.33 7.62 -10.87
C GLU A 63 -8.01 7.58 -10.09
N TYR A 64 -8.05 7.06 -8.86
CA TYR A 64 -6.86 6.88 -8.03
C TYR A 64 -6.26 5.48 -8.16
N ILE A 65 -6.95 4.51 -8.78
CA ILE A 65 -6.49 3.14 -9.01
C ILE A 65 -5.54 3.11 -10.22
N GLU A 66 -4.41 3.79 -10.06
CA GLU A 66 -3.36 3.87 -11.06
C GLU A 66 -2.04 3.38 -10.48
N ARG A 67 -1.19 2.73 -11.30
CA ARG A 67 0.15 2.25 -10.89
C ARG A 67 0.93 3.34 -10.14
N LYS A 68 0.85 4.59 -10.60
CA LYS A 68 1.55 5.74 -10.01
C LYS A 68 1.18 6.01 -8.55
N ASN A 69 0.04 5.52 -8.04
CA ASN A 69 -0.40 5.72 -6.65
C ASN A 69 -0.10 4.49 -5.77
N PHE A 70 0.16 3.34 -6.38
CA PHE A 70 0.36 2.06 -5.70
C PHE A 70 1.79 1.52 -5.82
N SER A 71 2.69 2.24 -6.51
CA SER A 71 4.01 1.71 -6.87
C SER A 71 5.00 1.64 -5.72
N SER A 72 4.86 2.45 -4.68
CA SER A 72 5.73 2.42 -3.49
C SER A 72 4.96 2.78 -2.23
N ILE A 73 5.54 2.47 -1.06
CA ILE A 73 4.92 2.77 0.25
C ILE A 73 4.67 4.27 0.38
N GLU A 74 5.64 5.10 0.01
CA GLU A 74 5.50 6.56 0.07
C GLU A 74 4.25 7.05 -0.69
N ARG A 75 4.02 6.51 -1.89
CA ARG A 75 2.90 6.91 -2.73
C ARG A 75 1.56 6.43 -2.19
N MET A 76 1.52 5.22 -1.63
CA MET A 76 0.32 4.71 -0.97
C MET A 76 0.01 5.48 0.32
N CYS A 77 1.02 5.85 1.09
CA CYS A 77 0.87 6.75 2.25
C CYS A 77 0.27 8.08 1.82
N HIS A 78 0.78 8.67 0.74
CA HIS A 78 0.24 9.92 0.19
C HIS A 78 -1.21 9.76 -0.29
N LEU A 79 -1.54 8.65 -0.97
CA LEU A 79 -2.91 8.34 -1.37
C LEU A 79 -3.86 8.27 -0.16
N VAL A 80 -3.48 7.54 0.89
CA VAL A 80 -4.26 7.43 2.13
C VAL A 80 -4.46 8.79 2.78
N GLN A 81 -3.46 9.66 2.77
CA GLN A 81 -3.57 11.02 3.30
C GLN A 81 -4.53 11.90 2.50
N ILE A 82 -4.50 11.83 1.16
CA ILE A 82 -5.46 12.53 0.30
C ILE A 82 -6.89 12.08 0.62
N LEU A 83 -7.12 10.77 0.60
CA LEU A 83 -8.46 10.21 0.81
C LEU A 83 -9.02 10.50 2.21
N ARG A 84 -8.17 10.54 3.24
CA ARG A 84 -8.58 10.96 4.59
C ARG A 84 -9.01 12.43 4.66
N ARG A 85 -8.46 13.28 3.81
CA ARG A 85 -8.80 14.70 3.75
C ARG A 85 -10.10 14.95 2.98
N ASP A 86 -10.33 14.18 1.92
CA ASP A 86 -11.55 14.22 1.10
C ASP A 86 -12.70 13.40 1.69
N ALA A 87 -12.45 12.62 2.75
CA ALA A 87 -13.50 11.88 3.45
C ALA A 87 -14.56 12.88 3.98
N PRO A 88 -15.83 12.77 3.55
CA PRO A 88 -16.88 13.61 4.08
C PRO A 88 -16.99 13.33 5.58
N VAL A 89 -16.84 14.38 6.39
CA VAL A 89 -17.10 14.35 7.83
C VAL A 89 -18.56 13.92 8.00
N SER A 90 -18.78 12.65 8.36
CA SER A 90 -20.12 12.16 8.76
C SER A 90 -20.48 12.68 10.13
#